data_AF-A0A349VVV7-F1
#
_entry.id   AF-A0A349VVV7-F1
#
_cell.length_a   1.000
_cell.length_b   1.000
_cell.length_c   1.000
_cell.angle_alpha   90.00
_cell.angle_beta   90.00
_cell.angle_gamma   90.00
#
_symmetry.space_group_name_H-M   'P 1'
#
loop_
_entity.id
_entity.type
_entity.pdbx_description
1 polymer ?
#
loop_
_entity_poly.entity_id
_entity_poly.type
_entity_poly.pdbx_seq_one_letter_code
_entity_poly.pdbx_strand_id
1 'polypeptide(L)' 'MTKAETERHLFNVYQEWLRGNINTREKELSFWGYINSLPNFTEFGFGRDIPYQRTAIWVREWNSNLGINS' A
#
# COMPACT_ATOMS: atom_id res chain seq x y z
N MET A 1 -14.59 -1.04 -7.21
CA MET A 1 -13.81 0.19 -6.98
C MET A 1 -13.03 0.53 -8.24
N THR A 2 -13.00 1.80 -8.61
CA THR A 2 -12.11 2.37 -9.62
C THR A 2 -10.66 2.39 -9.13
N LYS A 3 -9.71 2.72 -10.01
CA LYS A 3 -8.29 2.90 -9.65
C LYS A 3 -8.14 3.92 -8.50
N ALA A 4 -8.76 5.09 -8.63
CA ALA A 4 -8.63 6.18 -7.66
C ALA A 4 -9.25 5.83 -6.30
N GLU A 5 -10.39 5.15 -6.29
CA GLU A 5 -11.01 4.65 -5.05
C GLU A 5 -10.12 3.63 -4.34
N THR A 6 -9.50 2.72 -5.13
CA THR A 6 -8.61 1.69 -4.58
C THR A 6 -7.32 2.30 -4.02
N GLU A 7 -6.73 3.26 -4.73
CA GLU A 7 -5.54 3.99 -4.27
C GLU A 7 -5.82 4.75 -2.98
N ARG A 8 -6.94 5.49 -2.91
CA ARG A 8 -7.36 6.20 -1.70
C ARG A 8 -7.61 5.25 -0.53
N HIS A 9 -8.26 4.12 -0.78
CA HIS A 9 -8.49 3.10 0.25
C HIS A 9 -7.16 2.56 0.77
N LEU A 10 -6.24 2.20 -0.12
CA LEU A 10 -4.93 1.68 0.23
C LEU A 10 -4.06 2.70 0.96
N PHE A 11 -4.17 3.99 0.65
CA PHE A 11 -3.47 5.03 1.40
C PHE A 11 -3.90 5.03 2.88
N ASN A 12 -5.19 4.92 3.17
CA ASN A 12 -5.67 4.83 4.56
C ASN A 12 -5.13 3.57 5.26
N VAL A 13 -5.15 2.43 4.56
CA VAL A 13 -4.60 1.15 5.06
C VAL A 13 -3.10 1.28 5.31
N TYR A 14 -2.38 1.98 4.43
CA TYR A 14 -0.95 2.24 4.54
C TYR A 14 -0.63 3.09 5.77
N GLN A 15 -1.38 4.16 6.02
CA GLN A 15 -1.17 5.02 7.19
C GLN A 15 -1.34 4.25 8.52
N GLU A 16 -2.33 3.36 8.60
CA GLU A 16 -2.52 2.51 9.79
C GLU A 16 -1.39 1.48 9.93
N TRP A 17 -1.03 0.79 8.84
CA TRP A 17 0.08 -0.15 8.83
C TRP A 17 1.41 0.51 9.24
N LEU A 18 1.66 1.73 8.77
CA LEU A 18 2.88 2.49 9.01
C LEU A 18 3.10 2.78 10.49
N ARG A 19 2.04 2.98 11.29
CA ARG A 19 2.16 3.24 12.74
C ARG A 19 2.96 2.16 13.48
N GLY A 20 2.86 0.90 13.05
CA GLY A 20 3.63 -0.22 13.59
C GLY A 20 4.90 -0.57 12.81
N ASN A 21 5.07 -0.01 11.61
CA ASN A 21 6.09 -0.43 10.63
C ASN A 21 6.97 0.73 10.13
N ILE A 22 7.03 1.84 10.86
CA ILE A 22 7.74 3.06 10.43
C ILE A 22 9.23 2.82 10.15
N ASN A 23 9.86 1.88 10.86
CA ASN A 23 11.28 1.54 10.73
C ASN A 23 11.57 0.41 9.74
N THR A 24 10.54 -0.12 9.07
CA THR A 24 10.71 -1.16 8.04
C THR A 24 11.54 -0.60 6.89
N ARG A 25 12.62 -1.30 6.50
CA ARG A 25 13.50 -0.89 5.38
C ARG A 25 12.81 -1.02 4.02
N GLU A 26 12.22 -2.18 3.74
CA GLU A 26 11.56 -2.45 2.47
C GLU A 26 10.04 -2.24 2.59
N LYS A 27 9.61 -0.98 2.76
CA LYS A 27 8.19 -0.65 2.99
C LYS A 27 7.31 -1.06 1.82
N GLU A 28 7.77 -0.89 0.59
CA GLU A 28 7.04 -1.25 -0.63
C GLU A 28 6.71 -2.74 -0.66
N LEU A 29 7.72 -3.59 -0.46
CA LEU A 29 7.56 -5.04 -0.47
C LEU A 29 6.76 -5.53 0.73
N SER A 30 7.05 -4.99 1.92
CA SER A 30 6.38 -5.40 3.16
C SER A 30 4.90 -5.02 3.15
N PHE A 31 4.57 -3.82 2.65
CA PHE A 31 3.19 -3.39 2.52
C PHE A 31 2.44 -4.17 1.45
N TRP A 32 3.09 -4.47 0.31
CA TRP A 32 2.50 -5.33 -0.71
C TRP A 32 2.21 -6.75 -0.17
N GLY A 33 3.11 -7.34 0.62
CA GLY A 33 2.88 -8.61 1.30
C GLY A 33 1.70 -8.53 2.28
N TYR A 34 1.64 -7.46 3.08
CA TYR A 34 0.55 -7.22 4.02
C TYR A 34 -0.82 -7.18 3.32
N ILE A 35 -0.99 -6.34 2.29
CA ILE A 35 -2.29 -6.22 1.61
C ILE A 35 -2.70 -7.51 0.90
N ASN A 36 -1.77 -8.30 0.36
CA ASN A 36 -2.09 -9.61 -0.23
C ASN A 36 -2.51 -10.66 0.80
N SER A 37 -2.11 -10.51 2.06
CA SER A 37 -2.57 -11.38 3.15
C SER A 37 -3.96 -11.01 3.69
N LEU A 38 -4.50 -9.84 3.32
CA LEU A 38 -5.82 -9.41 3.78
C LEU A 38 -6.91 -10.16 2.99
N PRO A 39 -7.83 -10.88 3.67
CA PRO A 39 -8.85 -11.70 3.01
C PRO A 39 -9.79 -10.88 2.11
N ASN A 40 -10.03 -9.61 2.47
CA ASN A 40 -10.94 -8.73 1.74
C ASN A 40 -10.27 -8.05 0.54
N PHE A 41 -8.94 -8.08 0.45
CA PHE A 41 -8.22 -7.32 -0.57
C PHE A 41 -8.35 -7.97 -1.96
N THR A 42 -8.44 -9.30 -2.00
CA THR A 42 -8.71 -10.06 -3.23
C THR A 42 -10.10 -9.85 -3.80
N GLU A 43 -11.02 -9.23 -3.04
CA GLU A 43 -12.40 -8.98 -3.47
C GLU A 43 -12.53 -7.67 -4.28
N PHE A 44 -11.54 -6.77 -4.22
CA PHE A 44 -11.57 -5.54 -5.00
C PHE A 44 -11.12 -5.82 -6.43
N GLY A 45 -12.00 -5.65 -7.43
CA GLY A 45 -11.66 -5.93 -8.83
C GLY A 45 -10.39 -5.23 -9.36
N PHE A 46 -10.08 -4.02 -8.90
CA PHE A 46 -8.80 -3.37 -9.21
C PHE A 46 -7.67 -3.81 -8.26
N GLY A 47 -7.97 -4.14 -6.99
CA GLY A 47 -7.05 -4.57 -5.94
C GLY A 47 -6.46 -5.97 -6.14
N ARG A 48 -7.29 -6.90 -6.61
CA ARG A 48 -6.98 -8.31 -6.88
C ARG A 48 -5.81 -8.49 -7.86
N ASP A 49 -5.72 -7.61 -8.84
CA ASP A 49 -4.74 -7.69 -9.93
C ASP A 49 -3.67 -6.58 -9.84
N ILE A 50 -3.50 -5.92 -8.68
CA ILE A 50 -2.48 -4.87 -8.55
C ILE A 50 -1.09 -5.50 -8.57
N PRO A 51 -0.28 -5.22 -9.60
CA PRO A 51 1.08 -5.71 -9.64
C PRO A 51 1.91 -5.00 -8.56
N TYR A 52 2.86 -5.73 -7.96
CA TYR A 52 3.80 -5.19 -6.98
C TYR A 52 4.38 -3.82 -7.42
N GLN A 53 4.75 -3.67 -8.69
CA GLN A 53 5.32 -2.42 -9.20
C GLN A 53 4.41 -1.21 -8.98
N ARG A 54 3.08 -1.38 -9.08
CA ARG A 54 2.13 -0.28 -8.87
C ARG A 54 2.00 0.08 -7.40
N THR A 55 1.91 -0.91 -6.52
CA THR A 55 1.91 -0.68 -5.07
C THR A 55 3.21 -0.02 -4.61
N ALA A 56 4.35 -0.44 -5.17
CA ALA A 56 5.65 0.13 -4.86
C ALA A 56 5.76 1.62 -5.25
N ILE A 57 5.24 2.00 -6.43
CA ILE A 57 5.18 3.41 -6.86
C ILE A 57 4.37 4.23 -5.86
N TRP A 58 3.17 3.77 -5.50
CA TRP A 58 2.32 4.47 -4.55
C TRP A 58 2.96 4.62 -3.18
N VAL A 59 3.52 3.54 -2.62
CA VAL A 59 4.19 3.59 -1.31
C VAL A 59 5.36 4.58 -1.31
N ARG A 60 6.13 4.65 -2.41
CA ARG A 60 7.21 5.63 -2.57
C ARG A 60 6.67 7.06 -2.60
N GLU A 61 5.62 7.32 -3.37
CA GLU A 61 4.95 8.62 -3.45
C GLU A 61 4.38 9.04 -2.08
N TRP A 62 3.73 8.12 -1.38
CA TRP A 62 3.18 8.35 -0.05
C TRP A 62 4.27 8.63 0.98
N ASN A 63 5.39 7.89 0.97
CA ASN A 63 6.53 8.17 1.85
C ASN A 63 7.10 9.56 1.62
N SER A 64 7.28 9.94 0.35
CA SER A 64 7.72 11.29 -0.03
C SER A 64 6.76 12.37 0.51
N ASN A 65 5.45 12.19 0.31
CA ASN A 65 4.43 13.12 0.78
C ASN A 65 4.34 13.20 2.32
N LEU A 66 4.70 12.13 3.02
CA LEU A 66 4.72 12.06 4.48
C LEU A 66 6.07 12.48 5.09
N GLY A 67 7.07 12.82 4.29
CA GLY A 67 8.42 13.18 4.76
C GLY A 67 9.18 11.99 5.36
N ILE A 68 8.82 10.76 4.98
CA ILE A 68 9.47 9.53 5.44
C ILE A 68 10.61 9.25 4.47
N ASN A 69 11.83 9.51 4.91
CA ASN A 69 13.01 9.08 4.19
C ASN A 69 13.10 7.54 4.28
N SER A 70 12.89 6.88 3.15
CA SER A 70 13.14 5.46 2.95
C SER A 70 14.61 5.12 3.09
#